data_AF-A0A519I5K0-F1
#
_entry.id   AF-A0A519I5K0-F1
#
_cell.length_a   1.000
_cell.length_b   1.000
_cell.length_c   1.000
_cell.angle_alpha   90.00
_cell.angle_beta   90.00
_cell.angle_gamma   90.00
#
_symmetry.space_group_name_H-M   'P 1'
#
loop_
_entity.id
_entity.type
_entity.pdbx_description
1 polymer ?
#
loop_
_entity_poly.entity_id
_entity_poly.type
_entity_poly.pdbx_seq_one_letter_code
_entity_poly.pdbx_strand_id
1 'polypeptide(L)'
;MPDTTLRPIGLHVDEPTEGDFVWVMIERASHQSWAEIDRADSPESTYQAAMAAGLVALQAMVDDLKVGPRRPVRPSGKPAQGSAGENKADDAAETVQPARAKPFFGFGPAR
;
A
#
# COMPACT_ATOMS: atom_id res chain seq x y z
N MET A 1 26.22 -14.14 2.85
CA MET A 1 25.38 -12.95 2.59
C MET A 1 23.98 -13.30 3.09
N PRO A 2 23.36 -12.49 3.98
CA PRO A 2 21.96 -12.71 4.33
C PRO A 2 21.12 -12.66 3.04
N ASP A 3 20.16 -13.58 2.92
CA ASP A 3 19.21 -13.55 1.80
C ASP A 3 18.33 -12.31 1.94
N THR A 4 18.24 -11.50 0.89
CA THR A 4 17.53 -10.23 0.91
C THR A 4 16.68 -10.08 -0.35
N THR A 5 15.45 -9.61 -0.17
CA THR A 5 14.53 -9.33 -1.27
C THR A 5 14.32 -7.84 -1.45
N LEU A 6 13.99 -7.42 -2.67
CA LEU A 6 13.69 -6.03 -2.98
C LEU A 6 12.38 -5.62 -2.29
N ARG A 7 12.35 -4.44 -1.68
CA ARG A 7 11.14 -3.81 -1.15
C ARG A 7 10.37 -3.18 -2.31
N PRO A 8 9.16 -3.62 -2.66
CA PRO A 8 8.36 -2.97 -3.68
C PRO A 8 7.80 -1.68 -3.10
N ILE A 9 8.35 -0.54 -3.52
CA ILE A 9 7.96 0.79 -3.06
C ILE A 9 7.40 1.56 -4.26
N GLY A 10 6.21 2.13 -4.09
CA GLY A 10 5.60 3.06 -5.02
C GLY A 10 5.73 4.48 -4.49
N LEU A 11 5.95 5.44 -5.39
CA LEU A 11 5.90 6.86 -5.11
C LEU A 11 4.73 7.45 -5.90
N HIS A 12 3.86 8.19 -5.24
CA HIS A 12 2.86 9.01 -5.91
C HIS A 12 2.79 10.40 -5.28
N VAL A 13 2.04 11.28 -5.92
CA VAL A 13 1.71 12.60 -5.38
C VAL A 13 0.21 12.63 -5.10
N ASP A 14 -0.14 13.24 -3.99
CA ASP A 14 -1.50 13.50 -3.53
C ASP A 14 -1.71 15.02 -3.45
N GLU A 15 -2.96 15.47 -3.52
CA GLU A 15 -3.34 16.89 -3.45
C GLU A 15 -4.45 17.06 -2.40
N PRO A 16 -4.10 17.06 -1.09
CA PRO A 16 -5.09 17.09 -0.01
C PRO A 16 -5.90 18.38 0.01
N THR A 17 -5.31 19.47 -0.47
CA THR A 17 -5.95 20.77 -0.69
C THR A 17 -5.50 21.27 -2.07
N GLU A 18 -6.40 21.93 -2.79
CA GLU A 18 -6.11 22.44 -4.14
C GLU A 18 -4.85 23.32 -4.14
N GLY A 19 -3.86 22.94 -4.96
CA GLY A 19 -2.57 23.59 -5.08
C GLY A 19 -1.49 23.11 -4.09
N ASP A 20 -1.84 22.31 -3.09
CA ASP A 20 -0.92 21.77 -2.09
C ASP A 20 -0.57 20.31 -2.41
N PHE A 21 0.56 20.11 -3.09
CA PHE A 21 0.99 18.79 -3.54
C PHE A 21 1.93 18.14 -2.53
N VAL A 22 1.61 16.92 -2.09
CA VAL A 22 2.47 16.13 -1.19
C VAL A 22 2.88 14.83 -1.85
N TRP A 23 4.16 14.47 -1.77
CA TRP A 23 4.56 13.12 -2.16
C TRP A 23 4.20 12.12 -1.06
N VAL A 24 3.88 10.89 -1.47
CA VAL A 24 3.53 9.78 -0.58
C VAL A 24 4.23 8.52 -1.08
N MET A 25 4.91 7.83 -0.18
CA MET A 25 5.53 6.53 -0.44
C MET A 25 4.70 5.41 0.17
N ILE A 26 4.47 4.38 -0.65
CA ILE A 26 3.73 3.19 -0.25
C ILE A 26 4.60 1.96 -0.45
N GLU A 27 4.61 1.03 0.51
CA GLU A 27 5.24 -0.29 0.35
C GLU A 27 4.17 -1.38 0.22
N ARG A 28 4.46 -2.37 -0.62
CA ARG A 28 3.59 -3.53 -0.78
C ARG A 28 3.57 -4.39 0.48
N ALA A 29 2.46 -4.35 1.22
CA ALA A 29 2.24 -5.12 2.43
C ALA A 29 1.80 -6.57 2.14
N SER A 30 1.00 -6.78 1.10
CA SER A 30 0.56 -8.11 0.64
C SER A 30 0.46 -8.15 -0.89
N HIS A 31 0.01 -9.27 -1.47
CA HIS A 31 -0.21 -9.34 -2.92
C HIS A 31 -1.26 -8.34 -3.44
N GLN A 32 -2.16 -7.87 -2.57
CA GLN A 32 -3.30 -7.02 -2.95
C GLN A 32 -3.33 -5.69 -2.22
N SER A 33 -2.40 -5.45 -1.29
CA SER A 33 -2.41 -4.24 -0.46
C SER A 33 -1.07 -3.53 -0.44
N TRP A 34 -1.16 -2.21 -0.38
CA TRP A 34 -0.08 -1.27 -0.21
C TRP A 34 -0.35 -0.45 1.05
N ALA A 35 0.69 -0.11 1.78
CA ALA A 35 0.61 0.68 3.00
C ALA A 35 1.53 1.90 2.87
N GLU A 36 1.05 3.06 3.31
CA GLU A 36 1.89 4.25 3.44
C GLU A 36 3.03 3.99 4.42
N ILE A 37 4.25 4.31 3.98
CA ILE A 37 5.46 4.18 4.79
C ILE A 37 6.13 5.52 5.07
N ASP A 38 5.85 6.52 4.23
CA ASP A 38 6.41 7.86 4.36
C ASP A 38 5.60 8.88 3.54
N ARG A 39 5.67 10.16 3.93
CA ARG A 39 4.94 11.27 3.30
C ARG A 39 5.69 12.59 3.51
N ALA A 40 5.51 13.52 2.59
CA ALA A 40 6.05 14.88 2.74
C ALA A 40 5.54 15.57 4.02
N ASP A 41 6.45 16.12 4.83
CA ASP A 41 6.13 16.93 6.01
C ASP A 41 5.50 18.29 5.65
N SER A 42 5.69 18.75 4.41
CA SER A 42 5.16 20.03 3.92
C SER A 42 4.78 19.92 2.45
N PRO A 43 3.67 20.58 2.03
CA PRO A 43 3.25 20.59 0.65
C PRO A 43 4.15 21.48 -0.22
N GLU A 44 4.25 21.10 -1.48
CA GLU A 44 4.86 21.88 -2.54
C GLU A 44 3.78 22.56 -3.37
N SER A 45 4.09 23.73 -3.92
CA SER A 45 3.14 24.50 -4.75
C SER A 45 2.91 23.92 -6.15
N THR A 46 3.67 22.89 -6.54
CA THR A 46 3.52 22.24 -7.84
C THR A 46 3.70 20.73 -7.72
N TYR A 47 2.96 19.99 -8.55
CA TYR A 47 3.11 18.54 -8.71
C TYR A 47 4.55 18.15 -9.04
N GLN A 48 5.22 18.91 -9.90
CA GLN A 48 6.60 18.64 -10.32
C GLN A 48 7.57 18.72 -9.13
N ALA A 49 7.45 19.76 -8.30
CA ALA A 49 8.28 19.92 -7.11
C ALA A 49 8.04 18.78 -6.11
N ALA A 50 6.77 18.43 -5.84
CA ALA A 50 6.42 17.30 -4.97
C ALA A 50 7.02 15.98 -5.47
N MET A 51 6.87 15.68 -6.77
CA MET A 51 7.41 14.46 -7.37
C MET A 51 8.94 14.40 -7.28
N ALA A 52 9.62 15.52 -7.58
CA ALA A 52 11.07 15.60 -7.47
C ALA A 52 11.55 15.41 -6.02
N ALA A 53 10.90 16.07 -5.06
CA ALA A 53 11.19 15.91 -3.63
C ALA A 53 10.98 14.46 -3.17
N GLY A 54 9.90 13.81 -3.61
CA GLY A 54 9.63 12.40 -3.31
C GLY A 54 10.71 11.45 -3.86
N LEU A 55 11.25 11.71 -5.05
CA LEU A 55 12.35 10.92 -5.60
C LEU A 55 13.65 11.11 -4.81
N VAL A 56 13.92 12.32 -4.31
CA VAL A 56 15.07 12.59 -3.43
C VAL A 56 14.90 11.85 -2.11
N ALA A 57 13.72 11.91 -1.50
CA ALA A 57 13.41 11.17 -0.27
C ALA A 57 13.57 9.65 -0.47
N LEU A 58 13.09 9.11 -1.59
CA LEU A 58 13.23 7.68 -1.90
C LEU A 58 14.70 7.28 -2.01
N GLN A 59 15.53 8.11 -2.66
CA GLN A 59 16.97 7.85 -2.77
C GLN A 59 17.66 7.89 -1.40
N ALA A 60 17.28 8.82 -0.53
CA ALA A 60 17.85 8.95 0.81
C ALA A 60 17.55 7.75 1.72
N MET A 61 16.46 7.02 1.48
CA MET A 61 16.12 5.78 2.21
C MET A 61 17.00 4.58 1.80
N VAL A 62 17.72 4.67 0.67
CA VAL A 62 18.44 3.53 0.08
C VAL A 62 19.94 3.65 0.31
N ASP A 63 20.50 2.73 1.10
CA ASP A 63 21.94 2.70 1.40
C ASP A 63 22.83 2.52 0.15
N ASP A 64 22.39 1.66 -0.79
CA ASP A 64 23.07 1.43 -2.08
C ASP A 64 22.08 1.47 -3.24
N LEU A 65 22.07 2.60 -3.96
CA LEU A 65 21.19 2.85 -5.10
C LEU A 65 21.39 1.87 -6.26
N LYS A 66 22.54 1.20 -6.36
CA LYS A 66 22.77 0.18 -7.41
C LYS A 66 21.96 -1.09 -7.16
N VAL A 67 21.61 -1.34 -5.90
CA VAL A 67 20.93 -2.57 -5.47
C VAL A 67 19.48 -2.30 -5.06
N GLY A 68 19.18 -1.07 -4.65
CA GLY A 68 17.84 -0.63 -4.26
C GLY A 68 17.47 -0.99 -2.82
N PRO A 69 16.28 -0.58 -2.35
CA PRO A 69 15.82 -0.84 -0.99
C PRO A 69 15.58 -2.34 -0.79
N ARG A 70 16.32 -2.96 0.13
CA ARG A 70 16.18 -4.41 0.42
C ARG A 70 15.70 -4.66 1.84
N ARG A 71 15.05 -5.81 2.04
CA ARG A 71 14.73 -6.36 3.37
C ARG A 71 15.27 -7.78 3.54
N PRO A 72 15.67 -8.18 4.75
CA PRO A 72 16.07 -9.56 5.03
C PRO A 72 14.92 -10.54 4.79
N VAL A 73 15.20 -11.64 4.11
CA VAL A 73 14.27 -12.78 4.03
C VAL A 73 14.34 -13.50 5.37
N ARG A 74 13.29 -13.37 6.20
CA ARG A 74 13.21 -14.16 7.42
C ARG A 74 12.93 -15.61 7.00
N PRO A 75 13.75 -16.60 7.41
CA PRO A 75 13.48 -17.98 7.09
C PRO A 75 12.12 -18.35 7.70
N SER A 76 11.19 -18.79 6.86
CA SER A 76 9.88 -19.27 7.28
C SER A 76 10.06 -20.50 8.17
N GLY A 77 10.09 -20.30 9.48
CA GLY A 77 9.99 -21.38 10.45
C GLY A 77 8.67 -22.12 10.25
N LYS A 78 8.73 -23.46 10.26
CA LYS A 78 7.56 -24.36 10.19
C LYS A 78 6.44 -23.85 11.10
N PRO A 79 5.17 -23.85 10.67
CA PRO A 79 4.07 -23.56 11.58
C PRO A 79 4.02 -24.65 12.65
N ALA A 80 4.19 -24.23 13.91
CA ALA A 80 3.91 -25.08 15.07
C ALA A 80 2.40 -25.36 15.08
N GLN A 81 2.07 -26.63 14.94
CA GLN A 81 0.72 -27.17 14.98
C GLN A 81 0.25 -27.28 16.44
N GLY A 82 -0.91 -26.68 16.75
CA GLY A 82 -1.59 -26.74 18.04
C GLY A 82 -2.20 -25.37 18.39
N SER A 83 -3.48 -25.20 18.74
CA SER A 83 -4.50 -26.15 19.18
C SER A 83 -5.88 -25.51 18.93
N ALA A 84 -6.87 -26.35 18.63
CA ALA A 84 -8.27 -25.97 18.56
C ALA A 84 -8.80 -25.42 19.89
N GLY A 85 -9.75 -24.49 19.80
CA GLY A 85 -10.51 -23.96 20.92
C GLY A 85 -11.71 -23.18 20.39
N GLU A 86 -12.76 -23.92 20.02
CA GLU A 86 -14.08 -23.41 19.70
C GLU A 86 -14.66 -22.61 20.88
N ASN A 87 -15.13 -21.39 20.62
CA ASN A 87 -16.08 -20.71 21.48
C ASN A 87 -17.32 -20.37 20.67
N LYS A 88 -18.39 -21.08 20.99
CA LYS A 88 -19.76 -20.84 20.59
C LYS A 88 -20.42 -19.97 21.67
N ALA A 89 -20.98 -18.84 21.28
CA ALA A 89 -22.04 -18.17 22.03
C ALA A 89 -22.91 -17.33 21.08
N ASP A 90 -24.19 -17.66 21.10
CA ASP A 90 -25.32 -17.00 20.45
C ASP A 90 -25.46 -15.52 20.86
N ASP A 91 -25.97 -14.65 19.98
CA ASP A 91 -27.27 -13.97 20.16
C ASP A 91 -27.61 -13.12 18.92
N ALA A 92 -28.84 -12.61 18.88
CA ALA A 92 -29.69 -12.45 17.73
C ALA A 92 -29.69 -11.07 17.08
N ALA A 93 -30.20 -11.07 15.85
CA ALA A 93 -30.98 -10.03 15.18
C ALA A 93 -30.37 -8.63 15.02
N GLU A 94 -29.99 -8.27 13.78
CA GLU A 94 -30.55 -7.06 13.19
C GLU A 94 -30.66 -7.13 11.66
N THR A 95 -31.79 -6.60 11.21
CA THR A 95 -32.38 -6.54 9.88
C THR A 95 -31.66 -5.62 8.88
N VAL A 96 -32.09 -5.79 7.62
CA VAL A 96 -32.07 -4.84 6.49
C VAL A 96 -31.01 -5.09 5.40
N GLN A 97 -31.43 -5.86 4.39
CA GLN A 97 -30.93 -5.72 3.02
C GLN A 97 -31.38 -4.38 2.44
N PRO A 98 -30.54 -3.74 1.59
CA PRO A 98 -31.10 -3.20 0.38
C PRO A 98 -30.35 -3.62 -0.90
N ALA A 99 -31.17 -4.11 -1.84
CA ALA A 99 -31.09 -3.97 -3.29
C ALA A 99 -29.73 -4.09 -3.99
N ARG A 100 -29.58 -5.25 -4.64
CA ARG A 100 -28.64 -5.58 -5.72
C ARG A 100 -28.60 -4.48 -6.79
N ALA A 101 -27.53 -3.69 -6.81
CA ALA A 101 -27.23 -2.77 -7.91
C ALA A 101 -26.82 -3.56 -9.16
N LYS A 102 -27.44 -3.24 -10.29
CA LYS A 102 -27.11 -3.80 -11.61
C LYS A 102 -25.75 -3.26 -12.06
N PRO A 103 -24.81 -4.09 -12.53
CA PRO A 103 -23.55 -3.58 -13.06
C PRO A 103 -23.80 -2.98 -14.44
N PHE A 104 -23.69 -1.66 -14.56
CA PHE A 104 -23.46 -1.00 -15.84
C PHE A 104 -21.97 -1.14 -16.17
N PHE A 105 -21.64 -2.22 -16.88
CA PHE A 105 -20.37 -2.30 -17.61
C PHE A 105 -20.48 -1.41 -18.85
N GLY A 106 -19.76 -0.29 -18.83
CA GLY A 106 -19.54 0.56 -19.98
C GLY A 106 -18.46 -0.02 -20.90
N PHE A 107 -18.85 -0.92 -21.80
CA PHE A 107 -18.16 -1.07 -23.07
C PHE A 107 -19.04 -0.42 -24.13
N GLY A 108 -18.54 0.66 -24.71
CA GLY A 108 -19.18 1.34 -25.83
C GLY A 108 -19.39 0.39 -27.02
N PRO A 109 -20.23 0.78 -27.99
CA PRO A 109 -20.70 -0.10 -29.04
C PRO A 109 -19.53 -0.71 -29.82
N ALA A 110 -19.56 -2.04 -29.95
CA ALA A 110 -18.74 -2.74 -30.93
C ALA A 110 -19.07 -2.17 -32.31
N ARG A 111 -18.03 -1.75 -33.03
CA ARG A 111 -18.11 -1.26 -34.40
C ARG A 111 -18.33 -2.41 -35.36
#